data_AF-A0A2V9Z4J7-F1
#
_entry.id   AF-A0A2V9Z4J7-F1
#
_cell.length_a   1.000
_cell.length_b   1.000
_cell.length_c   1.000
_cell.angle_alpha   90.00
_cell.angle_beta   90.00
_cell.angle_gamma   90.00
#
_symmetry.space_group_name_H-M   'P 1'
#
loop_
_entity.id
_entity.type
_entity.pdbx_description
1 polymer ?
#
loop_
_entity_poly.entity_id
_entity_poly.type
_entity_poly.pdbx_seq_one_letter_code
_entity_poly.pdbx_strand_id
1 'polypeptide(L)'
;MIDPRAKRTRSRCPRRSYVDTSVVSKTDRLGRRTGPRRKYVVAETLRILEETRRPGASIAEVARAHGINANVVFGWRRHAQRGLLRAESAESTPLLPVKVESPTLLPTVKASCVPKAAPASREHGVIEIEFAGGIHMRLQGAVDALLLKRVLKALRRQ
;
A
#
# COMPACT_ATOMS: atom_id res chain seq x y z
N MET A 1 11.87 -45.01 -29.27
CA MET A 1 10.98 -44.98 -28.08
C MET A 1 11.36 -43.76 -27.25
N ILE A 2 10.52 -42.73 -27.23
CA ILE A 2 10.76 -41.47 -26.50
C ILE A 2 9.88 -41.52 -25.25
N ASP A 3 10.51 -41.40 -24.09
CA ASP A 3 9.87 -41.52 -22.78
C ASP A 3 9.07 -40.23 -22.43
N PRO A 4 7.73 -40.27 -22.22
CA PRO A 4 6.91 -39.05 -22.16
C PRO A 4 6.77 -38.45 -20.74
N ARG A 5 7.72 -38.71 -19.83
CA ARG A 5 7.60 -38.29 -18.42
C ARG A 5 8.80 -37.51 -17.86
N ALA A 6 9.33 -36.58 -18.65
CA ALA A 6 10.20 -35.52 -18.15
C ALA A 6 9.39 -34.54 -17.28
N LYS A 7 9.12 -34.92 -16.02
CA LYS A 7 8.56 -34.02 -15.02
C LYS A 7 9.52 -32.85 -14.86
N ARG A 8 9.04 -31.65 -15.17
CA ARG A 8 9.72 -30.36 -14.92
C ARG A 8 10.36 -30.41 -13.54
N THR A 9 11.67 -30.62 -13.49
CA THR A 9 12.43 -30.54 -12.26
C THR A 9 12.34 -29.09 -11.82
N ARG A 10 11.65 -28.84 -10.70
CA ARG A 10 11.69 -27.54 -10.03
C ARG A 10 13.17 -27.25 -9.81
N SER A 11 13.71 -26.30 -10.55
CA SER A 11 15.07 -25.82 -10.39
C SER A 11 15.20 -25.28 -8.97
N ARG A 12 15.67 -26.12 -8.05
CA ARG A 12 16.08 -25.67 -6.72
C ARG A 12 17.26 -24.75 -6.95
N CYS A 13 17.14 -23.50 -6.52
CA CYS A 13 18.22 -22.54 -6.58
C CYS A 13 19.51 -23.19 -6.01
N PRO A 14 20.66 -23.11 -6.70
CA PRO A 14 21.88 -23.86 -6.36
C PRO A 14 22.37 -23.65 -4.93
N ARG A 15 21.97 -22.56 -4.27
CA ARG A 15 22.47 -22.16 -2.96
C ARG A 15 21.66 -22.66 -1.76
N ARG A 16 20.46 -23.24 -1.93
CA ARG A 16 19.54 -23.79 -0.88
C ARG A 16 19.44 -22.98 0.45
N SER A 17 19.87 -21.72 0.47
CA SER A 17 19.86 -20.87 1.64
C SER A 17 18.47 -20.30 1.78
N TYR A 18 17.84 -20.59 2.92
CA TYR A 18 16.62 -19.93 3.31
C TYR A 18 16.99 -18.47 3.64
N VAL A 19 16.54 -17.53 2.79
CA VAL A 19 16.75 -16.11 3.05
C VAL A 19 15.66 -15.70 4.02
N ASP A 20 16.00 -15.67 5.31
CA ASP A 20 15.10 -15.12 6.31
C ASP A 20 14.89 -13.63 6.03
N THR A 21 13.69 -13.29 5.58
CA THR A 21 13.28 -11.91 5.32
C THR A 21 12.56 -11.29 6.51
N SER A 22 12.44 -12.05 7.62
CA SER A 22 11.81 -11.59 8.85
C SER A 22 12.75 -10.63 9.57
N VAL A 23 12.60 -9.34 9.28
CA VAL A 23 13.12 -8.32 10.17
C VAL A 23 12.21 -8.33 11.38
N VAL A 24 12.66 -8.92 12.50
CA VAL A 24 11.91 -9.00 13.76
C VAL A 24 11.46 -7.59 14.13
N SER A 25 10.22 -7.30 13.79
CA SER A 25 9.56 -6.03 14.09
C SER A 25 8.59 -6.33 15.21
N LYS A 26 8.60 -5.51 16.25
CA LYS A 26 7.59 -5.60 17.30
C LYS A 26 6.21 -5.45 16.66
N THR A 27 5.31 -6.38 16.91
CA THR A 27 3.93 -6.38 16.40
C THR A 27 2.95 -6.33 17.56
N ASP A 28 1.79 -5.69 17.38
CA ASP A 28 0.68 -5.77 18.34
C ASP A 28 -0.04 -7.13 18.24
N ARG A 29 -1.03 -7.33 19.11
CA ARG A 29 -1.88 -8.55 19.12
C ARG A 29 -2.69 -8.74 17.83
N LEU A 30 -2.82 -7.70 16.99
CA LEU A 30 -3.50 -7.74 15.71
C LEU A 30 -2.51 -7.91 14.53
N GLY A 31 -1.22 -8.16 14.82
CA GLY A 31 -0.18 -8.37 13.82
C GLY A 31 0.35 -7.09 13.16
N ARG A 32 -0.06 -5.91 13.64
CA ARG A 32 0.40 -4.63 13.09
C ARG A 32 1.77 -4.29 13.65
N ARG A 33 2.67 -3.78 12.82
CA ARG A 33 3.99 -3.31 13.27
C ARG A 33 3.82 -2.17 14.26
N THR A 34 4.32 -2.37 15.48
CA THR A 34 4.32 -1.41 16.58
C THR A 34 5.75 -1.00 16.84
N GLY A 35 6.20 0.05 16.15
CA GLY A 35 7.54 0.59 16.32
C GLY A 35 7.91 1.56 15.21
N PRO A 36 8.90 2.43 15.45
CA PRO A 36 9.40 3.34 14.42
C PRO A 36 9.90 2.55 13.21
N ARG A 37 9.53 2.99 12.00
CA ARG A 37 10.10 2.43 10.78
C ARG A 37 11.58 2.77 10.72
N ARG A 38 12.41 1.76 10.43
CA ARG A 38 13.85 1.97 10.18
C ARG A 38 14.00 2.98 9.03
N LYS A 39 14.61 4.12 9.34
CA LYS A 39 15.03 5.10 8.34
C LYS A 39 16.47 4.77 7.93
N TYR A 40 16.78 4.98 6.66
CA TYR A 40 18.12 4.78 6.13
C TYR A 40 18.67 6.13 5.70
N VAL A 41 19.94 6.39 6.03
CA VAL A 41 20.60 7.63 5.62
C VAL A 41 20.83 7.58 4.12
N VAL A 42 20.49 8.64 3.40
CA VAL A 42 20.54 8.62 1.93
C VAL A 42 21.94 8.39 1.37
N ALA A 43 22.97 8.91 2.04
CA ALA A 43 24.36 8.62 1.69
C ALA A 43 24.69 7.11 1.77
N GLU A 44 24.17 6.41 2.78
CA GLU A 44 24.34 4.96 2.95
C GLU A 44 23.58 4.20 1.85
N THR A 45 22.33 4.57 1.59
CA THR A 45 21.53 4.00 0.50
C THR A 45 22.21 4.14 -0.86
N LEU A 46 22.83 5.29 -1.15
CA LEU A 46 23.55 5.52 -2.41
C LEU A 46 24.79 4.64 -2.54
N ARG A 47 25.59 4.49 -1.48
CA ARG A 47 26.76 3.59 -1.46
C ARG A 47 26.35 2.14 -1.74
N ILE A 48 25.29 1.67 -1.09
CA ILE A 48 24.76 0.32 -1.28
C ILE A 48 24.28 0.14 -2.73
N LEU A 49 23.59 1.12 -3.30
CA LEU A 49 23.13 1.06 -4.67
C LEU A 49 24.27 1.04 -5.68
N GLU A 50 25.33 1.79 -5.44
CA GLU A 50 26.53 1.79 -6.27
C GLU A 50 27.21 0.41 -6.25
N GLU A 51 27.30 -0.21 -5.08
CA GLU A 51 27.80 -1.58 -4.96
C GLU A 51 26.94 -2.60 -5.73
N THR A 52 25.60 -2.45 -5.73
CA THR A 52 24.73 -3.30 -6.55
C THR A 52 24.81 -3.07 -8.06
N ARG A 53 25.40 -1.96 -8.51
CA ARG A 53 25.57 -1.65 -9.94
C ARG A 53 26.80 -2.31 -10.56
N ARG A 54 27.69 -2.87 -9.74
CA ARG A 54 28.88 -3.58 -10.23
C ARG A 54 28.46 -4.78 -11.09
N PRO A 55 29.15 -5.03 -12.23
CA PRO A 55 28.83 -6.17 -13.09
C PRO A 55 29.00 -7.48 -12.31
N GLY A 56 27.98 -8.34 -12.36
CA GLY A 56 27.97 -9.62 -11.62
C GLY A 56 27.56 -9.54 -10.15
N ALA A 57 27.30 -8.34 -9.60
CA ALA A 57 26.85 -8.22 -8.21
C ALA A 57 25.41 -8.72 -8.03
N SER A 58 25.21 -9.60 -7.04
CA SER A 58 23.87 -10.02 -6.63
C SER A 58 23.31 -9.06 -5.58
N ILE A 59 22.15 -8.44 -5.87
CA ILE A 59 21.46 -7.54 -4.93
C ILE A 59 21.21 -8.23 -3.58
N ALA A 60 20.88 -9.52 -3.59
CA ALA A 60 20.64 -10.28 -2.36
C ALA A 60 21.92 -10.56 -1.55
N GLU A 61 23.08 -10.59 -2.20
CA GLU A 61 24.36 -10.75 -1.54
C GLU A 61 24.82 -9.44 -0.90
N VAL A 62 24.73 -8.34 -1.64
CA VAL A 62 24.99 -6.99 -1.14
C VAL A 62 24.04 -6.66 0.02
N ALA A 63 22.73 -6.91 -0.13
CA ALA A 63 21.77 -6.64 0.93
C ALA A 63 22.06 -7.42 2.23
N ARG A 64 22.51 -8.69 2.12
CA ARG A 64 22.93 -9.49 3.28
C ARG A 64 24.19 -8.93 3.95
N ALA A 65 25.18 -8.47 3.18
CA ALA A 65 26.39 -7.86 3.72
C ALA A 65 26.07 -6.60 4.55
N HIS A 66 25.04 -5.85 4.16
CA HIS A 66 24.56 -4.66 4.88
C HIS A 66 23.47 -4.94 5.93
N GLY A 67 23.04 -6.20 6.11
CA GLY A 67 21.96 -6.55 7.04
C GLY A 67 20.60 -5.94 6.68
N ILE A 68 20.33 -5.81 5.38
CA ILE A 68 19.13 -5.19 4.80
C ILE A 68 18.37 -6.24 4.00
N ASN A 69 17.03 -6.14 4.00
CA ASN A 69 16.21 -6.97 3.14
C ASN A 69 16.38 -6.55 1.67
N ALA A 70 16.68 -7.50 0.78
CA ALA A 70 16.88 -7.25 -0.65
C ALA A 70 15.72 -6.46 -1.31
N ASN A 71 14.48 -6.65 -0.85
CA ASN A 71 13.31 -5.91 -1.35
C ASN A 71 13.43 -4.40 -1.13
N VAL A 72 14.05 -3.97 -0.03
CA VAL A 72 14.30 -2.55 0.25
C VAL A 72 15.26 -1.98 -0.79
N VAL A 73 16.33 -2.72 -1.10
CA VAL A 73 17.33 -2.32 -2.10
C VAL A 73 16.74 -2.28 -3.52
N PHE A 74 15.86 -3.23 -3.87
CA PHE A 74 15.09 -3.17 -5.12
C PHE A 74 14.18 -1.93 -5.20
N GLY A 75 13.50 -1.61 -4.09
CA GLY A 75 12.70 -0.40 -3.97
C GLY A 75 13.55 0.85 -4.21
N TRP A 76 14.68 0.96 -3.53
CA TRP A 76 15.62 2.07 -3.72
C TRP A 76 16.09 2.18 -5.16
N ARG A 77 16.48 1.08 -5.81
CA ARG A 77 16.91 1.11 -7.21
C ARG A 77 15.81 1.65 -8.13
N ARG A 78 14.54 1.27 -7.90
CA ARG A 78 13.40 1.82 -8.65
C ARG A 78 13.19 3.30 -8.36
N HIS A 79 13.34 3.75 -7.11
CA HIS A 79 13.28 5.17 -6.76
C HIS A 79 14.42 5.97 -7.39
N ALA A 80 15.65 5.41 -7.43
CA ALA A 80 16.81 6.01 -8.08
C ALA A 80 16.54 6.27 -9.57
N GLN A 81 16.00 5.27 -10.27
CA GLN A 81 15.67 5.36 -11.70
C GLN A 81 14.60 6.42 -11.99
N ARG A 82 13.72 6.69 -11.02
CA ARG A 82 12.67 7.73 -11.14
C ARG A 82 13.13 9.09 -10.62
N GLY A 83 14.36 9.24 -10.13
CA GLY A 83 14.86 10.47 -9.52
C GLY A 83 14.27 10.79 -8.15
N LEU A 84 13.61 9.82 -7.50
CA LEU A 84 12.94 9.99 -6.20
C LEU A 84 13.84 9.69 -4.99
N LEU A 85 15.06 9.17 -5.20
CA LEU A 85 16.07 9.11 -4.13
C LEU A 85 16.70 10.48 -3.94
N ARG A 86 15.92 11.42 -3.41
CA ARG A 86 16.49 12.58 -2.75
C ARG A 86 16.66 12.25 -1.29
N ALA A 87 17.63 12.91 -0.65
CA ALA A 87 17.61 13.02 0.79
C ALA A 87 16.24 13.57 1.15
N GLU A 88 15.34 12.70 1.61
CA GLU A 88 14.26 13.14 2.47
C GLU A 88 15.00 13.69 3.70
N SER A 89 15.48 14.94 3.60
CA SER A 89 15.52 15.79 4.75
C SER A 89 14.17 15.60 5.40
N ALA A 90 14.16 15.36 6.70
CA ALA A 90 12.93 15.31 7.47
C ALA A 90 12.29 16.71 7.54
N GLU A 91 12.29 17.45 6.44
CA GLU A 91 11.44 18.58 6.17
C GLU A 91 10.06 17.99 5.95
N SER A 92 9.38 17.81 7.08
CA SER A 92 7.93 17.70 7.15
C SER A 92 7.36 18.65 6.10
N THR A 93 6.70 18.12 5.08
CA THR A 93 5.93 18.94 4.15
C THR A 93 5.05 19.85 5.00
N PRO A 94 5.18 21.19 4.89
CA PRO A 94 4.46 22.09 5.77
C PRO A 94 2.97 21.88 5.52
N LEU A 95 2.25 21.51 6.57
CA LEU A 95 0.80 21.41 6.50
C LEU A 95 0.24 22.82 6.35
N LEU A 96 -0.51 23.06 5.27
CA LEU A 96 -1.21 24.32 5.09
C LEU A 96 -2.50 24.30 5.94
N PRO A 97 -2.70 25.26 6.85
CA PRO A 97 -3.91 25.33 7.64
C PRO A 97 -5.11 25.63 6.74
N VAL A 98 -6.08 24.71 6.72
CA VAL A 98 -7.37 24.91 6.05
C VAL A 98 -8.37 25.41 7.08
N LYS A 99 -8.90 26.62 6.88
CA LYS A 99 -9.95 27.19 7.72
C LYS A 99 -11.28 26.54 7.34
N VAL A 100 -11.83 25.75 8.25
CA VAL A 100 -13.18 25.17 8.09
C VAL A 100 -14.17 26.21 8.61
N GLU A 101 -14.86 26.88 7.70
CA GLU A 101 -15.99 27.74 8.08
C GLU A 101 -17.19 26.85 8.37
N SER A 102 -17.67 26.89 9.61
CA SER A 102 -18.92 26.24 9.98
C SER A 102 -20.08 26.89 9.22
N PRO A 103 -20.94 26.15 8.52
CA PRO A 103 -22.13 26.75 7.94
C PRO A 103 -23.01 27.27 9.08
N THR A 104 -23.15 28.59 9.16
CA THR A 104 -24.07 29.25 10.06
C THR A 104 -25.49 28.84 9.66
N LEU A 105 -26.10 27.94 10.44
CA LEU A 105 -27.52 27.67 10.37
C LEU A 105 -28.27 28.86 10.98
N LEU A 106 -28.60 29.86 10.16
CA LEU A 106 -29.61 30.86 10.51
C LEU A 106 -31.01 30.29 10.20
N PRO A 107 -31.95 30.29 11.16
CA PRO A 107 -33.33 29.87 10.91
C PRO A 107 -34.18 31.01 10.34
N THR A 108 -35.17 30.65 9.50
CA THR A 108 -36.38 31.44 9.14
C THR A 108 -36.12 32.64 8.21
N VAL A 109 -36.68 32.74 6.99
CA VAL A 109 -38.10 32.81 6.59
C VAL A 109 -38.27 32.33 5.13
N LYS A 110 -39.42 31.72 4.83
CA LYS A 110 -39.87 31.34 3.47
C LYS A 110 -39.82 32.51 2.49
N ALA A 111 -39.14 32.32 1.36
CA ALA A 111 -39.47 33.00 0.11
C ALA A 111 -39.33 31.99 -1.03
N SER A 112 -40.45 31.75 -1.71
CA SER A 112 -40.53 30.98 -2.94
C SER A 112 -39.65 31.62 -4.01
N CYS A 113 -38.62 30.90 -4.42
CA CYS A 113 -38.02 31.03 -5.74
C CYS A 113 -37.35 29.68 -6.01
N VAL A 114 -37.86 28.93 -6.99
CA VAL A 114 -37.31 27.64 -7.42
C VAL A 114 -35.91 27.89 -7.98
N PRO A 115 -34.83 27.40 -7.35
CA PRO A 115 -33.57 27.26 -8.05
C PRO A 115 -33.55 25.85 -8.61
N LYS A 116 -33.49 25.79 -9.94
CA LYS A 116 -33.15 24.60 -10.73
C LYS A 116 -32.10 23.77 -9.98
N ALA A 117 -32.52 22.60 -9.49
CA ALA A 117 -31.67 21.68 -8.76
C ALA A 117 -30.43 21.35 -9.60
N ALA A 118 -29.29 21.93 -9.25
CA ALA A 118 -28.01 21.35 -9.60
C ALA A 118 -27.96 19.98 -8.93
N PRO A 119 -27.66 18.88 -9.66
CA PRO A 119 -27.53 17.59 -9.01
C PRO A 119 -26.39 17.73 -8.00
N ALA A 120 -26.73 17.53 -6.72
CA ALA A 120 -25.76 17.30 -5.66
C ALA A 120 -24.68 16.38 -6.25
N SER A 121 -23.43 16.81 -6.20
CA SER A 121 -22.27 15.99 -6.54
C SER A 121 -22.45 14.65 -5.81
N ARG A 122 -22.98 13.66 -6.53
CA ARG A 122 -23.18 12.31 -6.04
C ARG A 122 -21.77 11.83 -5.82
N GLU A 123 -21.32 11.87 -4.57
CA GLU A 123 -19.97 11.46 -4.25
C GLU A 123 -19.82 10.03 -4.75
N HIS A 124 -18.99 9.89 -5.78
CA HIS A 124 -18.68 8.59 -6.37
C HIS A 124 -17.73 7.90 -5.40
N GLY A 125 -18.27 7.43 -4.27
CA GLY A 125 -17.57 6.59 -3.32
C GLY A 125 -17.46 5.17 -3.87
N VAL A 126 -16.31 4.54 -3.62
CA VAL A 126 -16.13 3.10 -3.87
C VAL A 126 -16.01 2.42 -2.53
N ILE A 127 -16.91 1.47 -2.23
CA ILE A 127 -16.86 0.66 -1.02
C ILE A 127 -16.46 -0.76 -1.42
N GLU A 128 -15.32 -1.23 -0.92
CA GLU A 128 -14.83 -2.58 -1.13
C GLU A 128 -14.94 -3.37 0.17
N ILE A 129 -15.55 -4.56 0.08
CA ILE A 129 -15.80 -5.45 1.22
C ILE A 129 -15.23 -6.81 0.88
N GLU A 130 -14.31 -7.28 1.73
CA GLU A 130 -13.68 -8.60 1.63
C GLU A 130 -14.30 -9.54 2.67
N PHE A 131 -14.81 -10.68 2.22
CA PHE A 131 -15.40 -11.70 3.07
C PHE A 131 -14.41 -12.84 3.33
N ALA A 132 -14.57 -13.54 4.46
CA ALA A 132 -13.83 -14.76 4.73
C ALA A 132 -14.14 -15.80 3.62
N GLY A 133 -13.11 -16.26 2.91
CA GLY A 133 -13.27 -17.13 1.73
C GLY A 133 -12.84 -16.51 0.40
N GLY A 134 -12.32 -15.27 0.40
CA GLY A 134 -11.74 -14.63 -0.80
C GLY A 134 -12.78 -14.04 -1.77
N ILE A 135 -14.02 -13.88 -1.30
CA ILE A 135 -15.07 -13.18 -2.05
C ILE A 135 -14.91 -11.68 -1.80
N HIS A 136 -14.83 -10.90 -2.88
CA HIS A 136 -14.73 -9.44 -2.84
C HIS A 136 -15.98 -8.81 -3.46
N MET A 137 -16.59 -7.86 -2.75
CA MET A 137 -17.74 -7.09 -3.23
C MET A 137 -17.37 -5.61 -3.36
N ARG A 138 -17.57 -5.06 -4.55
CA ARG A 138 -17.27 -3.66 -4.87
C ARG A 138 -18.55 -2.91 -5.21
N LEU A 139 -18.81 -1.83 -4.49
CA LEU A 139 -19.95 -0.95 -4.69
C LEU A 139 -19.43 0.40 -5.18
N GLN A 140 -20.03 0.94 -6.24
CA GLN A 140 -19.62 2.22 -6.84
C GLN A 140 -20.79 3.19 -6.87
N GLY A 141 -20.55 4.44 -6.50
CA GLY A 141 -21.54 5.52 -6.56
C GLY A 141 -22.29 5.74 -5.25
N ALA A 142 -23.48 6.33 -5.35
CA ALA A 142 -24.33 6.59 -4.19
C ALA A 142 -24.96 5.27 -3.70
N VAL A 143 -24.41 4.72 -2.63
CA VAL A 143 -24.90 3.47 -2.03
C VAL A 143 -25.98 3.77 -0.98
N ASP A 144 -27.18 3.23 -1.17
CA ASP A 144 -28.23 3.27 -0.16
C ASP A 144 -27.86 2.39 1.05
N ALA A 145 -27.82 3.01 2.23
CA ALA A 145 -27.48 2.36 3.49
C ALA A 145 -28.44 1.22 3.86
N LEU A 146 -29.73 1.31 3.49
CA LEU A 146 -30.71 0.26 3.79
C LEU A 146 -30.49 -0.97 2.91
N LEU A 147 -30.24 -0.75 1.62
CA LEU A 147 -29.92 -1.83 0.67
C LEU A 147 -28.61 -2.53 1.07
N LEU A 148 -27.57 -1.75 1.41
CA LEU A 148 -26.29 -2.30 1.87
C LEU A 148 -26.44 -3.18 3.11
N LYS A 149 -27.22 -2.73 4.11
CA LYS A 149 -27.50 -3.53 5.31
C LYS A 149 -28.22 -4.84 5.00
N ARG A 150 -29.17 -4.85 4.05
CA ARG A 150 -29.89 -6.06 3.64
C ARG A 150 -28.96 -7.08 2.98
N VAL A 151 -28.10 -6.62 2.06
CA VAL A 151 -27.12 -7.47 1.37
C VAL A 151 -26.12 -8.07 2.35
N LEU A 152 -25.54 -7.25 3.23
CA LEU A 152 -24.61 -7.74 4.26
C LEU A 152 -25.25 -8.76 5.21
N LYS A 153 -26.53 -8.56 5.56
CA LYS A 153 -27.27 -9.50 6.41
C LYS A 153 -27.56 -10.84 5.71
N ALA A 154 -27.79 -10.82 4.40
CA ALA A 154 -28.00 -12.03 3.61
C ALA A 154 -26.71 -12.83 3.46
N LEU A 155 -25.58 -12.15 3.19
CA LEU A 155 -24.27 -12.78 3.02
C LEU A 155 -23.71 -13.38 4.32
N ARG A 156 -24.10 -12.88 5.48
CA ARG A 156 -23.69 -13.42 6.79
C ARG A 156 -24.29 -14.81 7.10
N ARG A 157 -25.23 -15.32 6.29
CA ARG A 157 -25.94 -16.59 6.52
C ARG A 157 -25.43 -17.76 5.66
N GLN A 158 -24.42 -17.55 4.84
CA GLN A 158 -23.74 -18.59 4.06
C GLN A 158 -22.34 -18.82 4.64
#